data_AF-A0A326TZU7-F1
#
_entry.id   AF-A0A326TZU7-F1
#
_cell.length_a   1.000
_cell.length_b   1.000
_cell.length_c   1.000
_cell.angle_alpha   90.00
_cell.angle_beta   90.00
_cell.angle_gamma   90.00
#
_symmetry.space_group_name_H-M   'P 1'
#
loop_
_entity.id
_entity.type
_entity.pdbx_description
1 polymer ?
#
loop_
_entity_poly.entity_id
_entity_poly.type
_entity_poly.pdbx_seq_one_letter_code
_entity_poly.pdbx_strand_id
1 'polypeptide(L)'
;MSDIRTAEQDVRIQVLNSFLTTPHRKLDELASIHTSALERDPLFYGHLAPWYFAKGEVRDHKILFVAHLATSEYPEFREAAWVLLQQLAPYEVARVLDHAKKVIGKVPRSLKNAITYYLRTREANSKQFDGAALRARTALKHLYASLRIKPSPRAQAILFDEKPPADSPLAGLKQLAKAQTTEEQASIIIENKIPYTTAIGALRHITPALLVALINAMTPQEVINNMAMLKRKGALDHQEVKELINQKIADSRTDKRVSTLKAKKAIEAAKLDEETEKELTKVTDQRVAATVEIKRPTALFVDKSSSMTTAIEVSKQLAALISAVINAEFKVYAFDSTAIEIKVQSKQPRPTMSEWEKAFKFIKANGSTSIGSALAKMTKERFYAETIVIVTDEGENTAPYFRKAYAEYKQQMQAAPSVVILQVDGGGHDFFNKGLIEDGIEVIRYTFNGDYYSLPNVLNLLAMPSKAEQVEMIMQYEIPSRAQVA
;
A
#
# COMPACT_ATOMS: atom_id res chain seq x y z
N MET A 1 13.94 -38.08 23.74
CA MET A 1 12.60 -37.71 23.23
C MET A 1 12.78 -36.44 22.42
N SER A 2 12.97 -36.67 21.13
CA SER A 2 13.48 -35.76 20.12
C SER A 2 12.38 -34.84 19.58
N ASP A 3 12.66 -33.53 19.58
CA ASP A 3 12.64 -32.70 18.38
C ASP A 3 11.40 -32.78 17.45
N ILE A 4 10.25 -32.26 17.90
CA ILE A 4 9.04 -32.02 17.09
C ILE A 4 8.53 -30.58 17.27
N ARG A 5 9.40 -29.56 17.22
CA ARG A 5 8.95 -28.15 17.17
C ARG A 5 9.64 -27.33 16.07
N THR A 6 10.08 -28.00 15.02
CA THR A 6 10.67 -27.35 13.85
C THR A 6 9.57 -27.18 12.78
N ALA A 7 9.25 -25.93 12.47
CA ALA A 7 8.51 -25.47 11.29
C ALA A 7 7.00 -25.76 11.19
N GLU A 8 6.21 -25.35 12.17
CA GLU A 8 4.83 -24.94 11.87
C GLU A 8 4.90 -23.56 11.20
N GLN A 9 5.16 -23.52 9.89
CA GLN A 9 4.98 -22.29 9.13
C GLN A 9 3.49 -21.98 9.12
N ASP A 10 3.09 -21.03 9.96
CA ASP A 10 1.72 -20.55 10.01
C ASP A 10 1.28 -20.10 8.61
N VAL A 11 0.30 -20.81 8.06
CA VAL A 11 -0.23 -20.60 6.71
C VAL A 11 -0.79 -19.18 6.57
N ARG A 12 -1.29 -18.61 7.68
CA ARG A 12 -1.74 -17.22 7.74
C ARG A 12 -0.58 -16.27 7.47
N ILE A 13 0.58 -16.53 8.09
CA ILE A 13 1.78 -15.72 7.88
C ILE A 13 2.26 -15.82 6.43
N GLN A 14 2.24 -17.01 5.83
CA GLN A 14 2.65 -17.19 4.43
C GLN A 14 1.79 -16.36 3.46
N VAL A 15 0.45 -16.42 3.60
CA VAL A 15 -0.45 -15.65 2.73
C VAL A 15 -0.33 -14.15 2.99
N LEU A 16 -0.17 -13.71 4.24
CA LEU A 16 0.03 -12.30 4.57
C LEU A 16 1.36 -11.76 4.00
N ASN A 17 2.45 -12.52 4.11
CA ASN A 17 3.75 -12.15 3.56
C ASN A 17 3.72 -12.06 2.03
N SER A 18 2.87 -12.85 1.36
CA SER A 18 2.72 -12.78 -0.09
C SER A 18 2.27 -11.39 -0.56
N PHE A 19 1.51 -10.65 0.26
CA PHE A 19 1.04 -9.30 -0.05
C PHE A 19 2.15 -8.25 -0.09
N LEU A 20 3.27 -8.51 0.60
CA LEU A 20 4.44 -7.63 0.62
C LEU A 20 5.24 -7.73 -0.67
N THR A 21 5.00 -8.77 -1.46
CA THR A 21 5.61 -8.96 -2.77
C THR A 21 4.68 -8.44 -3.86
N THR A 22 5.23 -7.82 -4.90
CA THR A 22 4.46 -7.48 -6.11
C THR A 22 4.84 -8.47 -7.20
N PRO A 23 4.09 -9.57 -7.37
CA PRO A 23 4.31 -10.45 -8.50
C PRO A 23 3.96 -9.68 -9.77
N HIS A 24 4.90 -9.58 -10.70
CA HIS A 24 4.72 -8.90 -11.98
C HIS A 24 3.80 -9.72 -12.92
N ARG A 25 2.53 -9.90 -12.56
CA ARG A 25 1.51 -10.69 -13.30
C ARG A 25 1.77 -12.20 -13.36
N LYS A 26 2.62 -12.71 -12.48
CA LYS A 26 2.86 -14.16 -12.33
C LYS A 26 1.87 -14.75 -11.32
N LEU A 27 0.61 -14.84 -11.73
CA LEU A 27 -0.47 -15.37 -10.90
C LEU A 27 -0.23 -16.81 -10.45
N ASP A 28 0.50 -17.59 -11.25
CA ASP A 28 0.74 -19.02 -10.99
C ASP A 28 1.64 -19.25 -9.77
N GLU A 29 2.61 -18.35 -9.52
CA GLU A 29 3.50 -18.43 -8.35
C GLU A 29 2.74 -18.17 -7.04
N LEU A 30 1.68 -17.35 -7.08
CA LEU A 30 0.83 -17.06 -5.92
C LEU A 30 -0.32 -18.07 -5.72
N ALA A 31 -0.72 -18.77 -6.78
CA ALA A 31 -1.89 -19.65 -6.76
C ALA A 31 -1.76 -20.77 -5.72
N SER A 32 -0.56 -21.34 -5.58
CA SER A 32 -0.26 -22.39 -4.59
C SER A 32 -0.42 -21.89 -3.16
N ILE A 33 -0.04 -20.63 -2.87
CA ILE A 33 -0.20 -20.00 -1.55
C ILE A 33 -1.69 -19.86 -1.23
N HIS A 34 -2.48 -19.38 -2.19
CA HIS A 34 -3.93 -19.22 -2.01
C HIS A 34 -4.66 -20.56 -1.88
N THR A 35 -4.22 -21.59 -2.61
CA THR A 35 -4.75 -22.95 -2.49
C THR A 35 -4.47 -23.52 -1.10
N SER A 36 -3.20 -23.48 -0.67
CA SER A 36 -2.76 -23.94 0.66
C SER A 36 -3.50 -23.21 1.78
N ALA A 37 -3.69 -21.90 1.67
CA ALA A 37 -4.41 -21.11 2.66
C ALA A 37 -5.90 -21.49 2.77
N LEU A 38 -6.58 -21.68 1.64
CA LEU A 38 -7.97 -22.12 1.63
C LEU A 38 -8.14 -23.55 2.17
N GLU A 39 -7.20 -24.46 1.87
CA GLU A 39 -7.27 -25.85 2.30
C GLU A 39 -6.99 -26.01 3.80
N ARG A 40 -5.99 -25.28 4.33
CA ARG A 40 -5.52 -25.46 5.70
C ARG A 40 -6.26 -24.60 6.72
N ASP A 41 -6.69 -23.39 6.34
CA ASP A 41 -7.49 -22.52 7.20
C ASP A 41 -8.58 -21.80 6.39
N PRO A 42 -9.65 -22.53 6.00
CA PRO A 42 -10.73 -21.98 5.19
C PRO A 42 -11.44 -20.81 5.87
N LEU A 43 -11.59 -20.84 7.19
CA LEU A 43 -12.26 -19.79 7.94
C LEU A 43 -11.48 -18.48 7.84
N PHE A 44 -10.19 -18.50 8.17
CA PHE A 44 -9.33 -17.32 8.01
C PHE A 44 -9.32 -16.83 6.58
N TYR A 45 -9.18 -17.73 5.60
CA TYR A 45 -9.16 -17.35 4.18
C TYR A 45 -10.47 -16.67 3.72
N GLY A 46 -11.62 -17.16 4.22
CA GLY A 46 -12.93 -16.57 3.96
C GLY A 46 -13.06 -15.14 4.46
N HIS A 47 -12.54 -14.85 5.66
CA HIS A 47 -12.49 -13.50 6.26
C HIS A 47 -11.39 -12.61 5.63
N LEU A 48 -10.28 -13.21 5.21
CA LEU A 48 -9.16 -12.53 4.58
C LEU A 48 -9.54 -11.88 3.25
N ALA A 49 -10.39 -12.53 2.46
CA ALA A 49 -10.82 -12.01 1.16
C ALA A 49 -11.54 -10.65 1.25
N PRO A 50 -12.64 -10.46 2.02
CA PRO A 50 -13.29 -9.16 2.16
C PRO A 50 -12.39 -8.11 2.81
N TRP A 51 -11.57 -8.50 3.81
CA TRP A 51 -10.56 -7.60 4.39
C TRP A 51 -9.58 -7.10 3.31
N TYR A 52 -9.09 -8.00 2.45
CA TYR A 52 -8.16 -7.65 1.38
C TYR A 52 -8.82 -6.83 0.28
N PHE A 53 -10.12 -7.01 0.01
CA PHE A 53 -10.84 -6.15 -0.90
C PHE A 53 -10.91 -4.71 -0.39
N ALA A 54 -11.11 -4.54 0.91
CA ALA A 54 -11.20 -3.24 1.58
C ALA A 54 -9.84 -2.55 1.78
N LYS A 55 -8.78 -3.30 2.10
CA LYS A 55 -7.48 -2.76 2.51
C LYS A 55 -6.33 -3.04 1.54
N GLY A 56 -6.44 -4.11 0.74
CA GLY A 56 -5.41 -4.58 -0.16
C GLY A 56 -5.29 -3.76 -1.45
N GLU A 57 -4.05 -3.53 -1.87
CA GLU A 57 -3.74 -2.71 -3.05
C GLU A 57 -3.40 -3.52 -4.31
N VAL A 58 -2.90 -4.75 -4.16
CA VAL A 58 -2.42 -5.57 -5.28
C VAL A 58 -3.59 -6.33 -5.90
N ARG A 59 -3.83 -6.07 -7.19
CA ARG A 59 -5.01 -6.58 -7.91
C ARG A 59 -4.99 -8.10 -8.10
N ASP A 60 -3.81 -8.67 -8.26
CA ASP A 60 -3.66 -10.11 -8.53
C ASP A 60 -4.19 -10.97 -7.37
N HIS A 61 -4.01 -10.56 -6.11
CA HIS A 61 -4.63 -11.25 -4.97
C HIS A 61 -6.16 -11.17 -4.99
N LYS A 62 -6.76 -10.03 -5.38
CA LYS A 62 -8.23 -9.92 -5.50
C LYS A 62 -8.78 -10.91 -6.52
N ILE A 63 -8.06 -11.11 -7.64
CA ILE A 63 -8.39 -12.10 -8.66
C ILE A 63 -8.33 -13.51 -8.08
N LEU A 64 -7.24 -13.84 -7.37
CA LEU A 64 -7.04 -15.17 -6.77
C LEU A 64 -8.09 -15.48 -5.71
N PHE A 65 -8.38 -14.55 -4.80
CA PHE A 65 -9.44 -14.72 -3.79
C PHE A 65 -10.78 -15.07 -4.42
N VAL A 66 -11.23 -14.28 -5.40
CA VAL A 66 -12.53 -14.53 -6.04
C VAL A 66 -12.52 -15.86 -6.79
N ALA A 67 -11.45 -16.20 -7.50
CA ALA A 67 -11.38 -17.47 -8.22
C ALA A 67 -11.46 -18.68 -7.28
N HIS A 68 -10.65 -18.70 -6.21
CA HIS A 68 -10.60 -19.81 -5.27
C HIS A 68 -11.89 -19.94 -4.45
N LEU A 69 -12.44 -18.82 -3.95
CA LEU A 69 -13.72 -18.83 -3.24
C LEU A 69 -14.88 -19.28 -4.17
N ALA A 70 -14.90 -18.84 -5.43
CA ALA A 70 -15.95 -19.21 -6.38
C ALA A 70 -15.93 -20.70 -6.73
N THR A 71 -14.76 -21.34 -6.69
CA THR A 71 -14.56 -22.78 -6.95
C THR A 71 -14.51 -23.63 -5.69
N SER A 72 -14.68 -23.03 -4.51
CA SER A 72 -14.67 -23.73 -3.23
C SER A 72 -15.89 -24.65 -3.08
N GLU A 73 -15.74 -25.68 -2.25
CA GLU A 73 -16.81 -26.63 -1.92
C GLU A 73 -17.86 -25.98 -1.00
N TYR A 74 -17.43 -25.06 -0.13
CA TYR A 74 -18.28 -24.32 0.80
C TYR A 74 -19.24 -23.37 0.06
N PRO A 75 -20.57 -23.55 0.19
CA PRO A 75 -21.56 -22.65 -0.41
C PRO A 75 -21.36 -21.19 -0.02
N GLU A 76 -21.08 -20.92 1.26
CA GLU A 76 -20.89 -19.59 1.85
C GLU A 76 -19.75 -18.83 1.15
N PHE A 77 -18.68 -19.53 0.79
CA PHE A 77 -17.55 -18.93 0.08
C PHE A 77 -17.89 -18.63 -1.38
N ARG A 78 -18.71 -19.47 -2.02
CA ARG A 78 -19.23 -19.19 -3.37
C ARG A 78 -20.17 -17.99 -3.37
N GLU A 79 -20.92 -17.78 -2.30
CA GLU A 79 -21.73 -16.58 -2.06
C GLU A 79 -20.85 -15.34 -1.85
N ALA A 80 -19.78 -15.45 -1.06
CA ALA A 80 -18.82 -14.36 -0.87
C ALA A 80 -18.11 -13.98 -2.17
N ALA A 81 -17.60 -14.96 -2.90
CA ALA A 81 -16.98 -14.75 -4.21
C ALA A 81 -17.93 -14.02 -5.17
N TRP A 82 -19.21 -14.35 -5.09
CA TRP A 82 -20.22 -13.74 -5.94
C TRP A 82 -20.35 -12.23 -5.70
N VAL A 83 -20.42 -11.83 -4.42
CA VAL A 83 -20.50 -10.43 -4.00
C VAL A 83 -19.20 -9.70 -4.36
N LEU A 84 -18.04 -10.28 -4.03
CA LEU A 84 -16.74 -9.67 -4.28
C LEU A 84 -16.46 -9.48 -5.78
N LEU A 85 -16.89 -10.41 -6.63
CA LEU A 85 -16.76 -10.31 -8.09
C LEU A 85 -17.41 -9.04 -8.65
N GLN A 86 -18.51 -8.56 -8.05
CA GLN A 86 -19.21 -7.35 -8.53
C GLN A 86 -18.36 -6.08 -8.42
N GLN A 87 -17.40 -6.06 -7.50
CA GLN A 87 -16.53 -4.92 -7.25
C GLN A 87 -15.35 -4.83 -8.22
N LEU A 88 -15.08 -5.91 -8.97
CA LEU A 88 -13.94 -6.00 -9.88
C LEU A 88 -14.15 -5.22 -11.17
N ALA A 89 -13.06 -4.75 -11.78
CA ALA A 89 -13.05 -4.20 -13.13
C ALA A 89 -13.18 -5.32 -14.18
N PRO A 90 -13.63 -5.03 -15.42
CA PRO A 90 -13.92 -6.07 -16.40
C PRO A 90 -12.73 -6.97 -16.76
N TYR A 91 -11.52 -6.39 -16.82
CA TYR A 91 -10.30 -7.16 -17.08
C TYR A 91 -9.90 -8.07 -15.90
N GLU A 92 -10.26 -7.70 -14.67
CA GLU A 92 -10.04 -8.53 -13.48
C GLU A 92 -11.02 -9.70 -13.49
N VAL A 93 -12.30 -9.46 -13.82
CA VAL A 93 -13.30 -10.52 -13.99
C VAL A 93 -12.91 -11.51 -15.10
N ALA A 94 -12.38 -11.02 -16.22
CA ALA A 94 -11.84 -11.87 -17.28
C ALA A 94 -10.70 -12.77 -16.79
N ARG A 95 -9.80 -12.22 -15.95
CA ARG A 95 -8.71 -12.99 -15.35
C ARG A 95 -9.21 -13.99 -14.30
N VAL A 96 -10.23 -13.66 -13.51
CA VAL A 96 -10.88 -14.61 -12.60
C VAL A 96 -11.39 -15.82 -13.39
N LEU A 97 -12.10 -15.57 -14.49
CA LEU A 97 -12.61 -16.64 -15.36
C LEU A 97 -11.47 -17.49 -15.94
N ASP A 98 -10.43 -16.85 -16.46
CA ASP A 98 -9.28 -17.55 -17.03
C ASP A 98 -8.53 -18.38 -15.99
N HIS A 99 -8.32 -17.85 -14.79
CA HIS A 99 -7.66 -18.55 -13.70
C HIS A 99 -8.48 -19.76 -13.23
N ALA A 100 -9.78 -19.57 -12.99
CA ALA A 100 -10.69 -20.66 -12.64
C ALA A 100 -10.71 -21.76 -13.71
N LYS A 101 -10.70 -21.38 -15.00
CA LYS A 101 -10.75 -22.31 -16.12
C LYS A 101 -9.42 -23.03 -16.38
N LYS A 102 -8.29 -22.32 -16.37
CA LYS A 102 -6.97 -22.83 -16.82
C LYS A 102 -6.13 -23.41 -15.69
N VAL A 103 -6.20 -22.80 -14.50
CA VAL A 103 -5.35 -23.19 -13.36
C VAL A 103 -6.11 -24.12 -12.42
N ILE A 104 -7.29 -23.70 -11.97
CA ILE A 104 -8.12 -24.53 -11.07
C ILE A 104 -8.82 -25.66 -11.84
N GLY A 105 -9.13 -25.45 -13.11
CA GLY A 105 -9.83 -26.42 -13.96
C GLY A 105 -11.33 -26.53 -13.68
N LYS A 106 -11.93 -25.59 -12.94
CA LYS A 106 -13.35 -25.62 -12.54
C LYS A 106 -14.03 -24.27 -12.84
N VAL A 107 -15.17 -24.32 -13.53
CA VAL A 107 -16.03 -23.13 -13.75
C VAL A 107 -17.46 -23.44 -13.32
N PRO A 108 -17.77 -23.31 -12.01
CA PRO A 108 -19.06 -23.69 -11.46
C PRO A 108 -20.19 -22.78 -11.97
N ARG A 109 -21.43 -23.27 -11.89
CA ARG A 109 -22.61 -22.51 -12.31
C ARG A 109 -22.76 -21.19 -11.53
N SER A 110 -22.39 -21.18 -10.24
CA SER A 110 -22.33 -19.97 -9.42
C SER A 110 -21.45 -18.89 -10.08
N LEU A 111 -20.23 -19.25 -10.51
CA LEU A 111 -19.28 -18.34 -11.18
C LEU A 111 -19.77 -17.88 -12.58
N LYS A 112 -20.56 -18.70 -13.28
CA LYS A 112 -21.18 -18.30 -14.54
C LYS A 112 -22.35 -17.33 -14.31
N ASN A 113 -23.20 -17.63 -13.34
CA ASN A 113 -24.34 -16.81 -12.95
C ASN A 113 -23.88 -15.43 -12.48
N ALA A 114 -22.95 -15.40 -11.52
CA ALA A 114 -21.63 -14.86 -11.82
C ALA A 114 -21.48 -13.62 -12.73
N ILE A 115 -20.54 -13.84 -13.59
CA ILE A 115 -20.20 -12.98 -14.69
C ILE A 115 -21.45 -12.55 -15.49
N THR A 116 -22.50 -13.38 -15.57
CA THR A 116 -23.75 -12.99 -16.22
C THR A 116 -24.43 -11.79 -15.56
N TYR A 117 -24.69 -11.83 -14.25
CA TYR A 117 -25.28 -10.68 -13.53
C TYR A 117 -24.37 -9.45 -13.62
N TYR A 118 -23.06 -9.65 -13.51
CA TYR A 118 -22.06 -8.57 -13.62
C TYR A 118 -22.18 -7.83 -14.96
N LEU A 119 -22.34 -8.59 -16.05
CA LEU A 119 -22.53 -8.04 -17.40
C LEU A 119 -23.90 -7.39 -17.54
N ARG A 120 -24.98 -8.05 -17.10
CA ARG A 120 -26.35 -7.51 -17.19
C ARG A 120 -26.53 -6.23 -16.39
N THR A 121 -25.97 -6.14 -15.18
CA THR A 121 -26.00 -4.95 -14.34
C THR A 121 -25.34 -3.76 -15.03
N ARG A 122 -24.23 -4.00 -15.76
CA ARG A 122 -23.58 -2.96 -16.56
C ARG A 122 -24.41 -2.59 -17.77
N GLU A 123 -24.95 -3.56 -18.51
CA GLU A 123 -25.81 -3.29 -19.67
C GLU A 123 -27.06 -2.48 -19.30
N ALA A 124 -27.60 -2.66 -18.09
CA ALA A 124 -28.73 -1.87 -17.59
C ALA A 124 -28.39 -0.38 -17.42
N ASN A 125 -27.10 -0.01 -17.35
CA ASN A 125 -26.64 1.37 -17.27
C ASN A 125 -25.70 1.70 -18.44
N SER A 126 -26.27 2.30 -19.50
CA SER A 126 -25.54 2.64 -20.74
C SER A 126 -24.23 3.41 -20.48
N LYS A 127 -24.22 4.37 -19.54
CA LYS A 127 -23.00 5.15 -19.21
C LYS A 127 -21.92 4.27 -18.59
N GLN A 128 -22.30 3.38 -17.68
CA GLN A 128 -21.37 2.47 -17.01
C GLN A 128 -20.81 1.44 -18.01
N PHE A 129 -21.65 0.90 -18.89
CA PHE A 129 -21.24 -0.04 -19.93
C PHE A 129 -20.28 0.61 -20.93
N ASP A 130 -20.61 1.77 -21.47
CA ASP A 130 -19.79 2.43 -22.49
C ASP A 130 -18.41 2.81 -21.93
N GLY A 131 -18.35 3.31 -20.69
CA GLY A 131 -17.09 3.61 -20.01
C GLY A 131 -16.24 2.38 -19.73
N ALA A 132 -16.87 1.21 -19.50
CA ALA A 132 -16.17 -0.06 -19.37
C ALA A 132 -15.70 -0.58 -20.74
N ALA A 133 -16.51 -0.43 -21.78
CA ALA A 133 -16.17 -0.82 -23.15
C ALA A 133 -15.00 0.00 -23.71
N LEU A 134 -14.93 1.30 -23.41
CA LEU A 134 -13.78 2.14 -23.78
C LEU A 134 -12.45 1.62 -23.20
N ARG A 135 -12.45 1.24 -21.92
CA ARG A 135 -11.21 0.89 -21.21
C ARG A 135 -10.84 -0.59 -21.32
N ALA A 136 -11.83 -1.48 -21.46
CA ALA A 136 -11.67 -2.92 -21.31
C ALA A 136 -12.42 -3.73 -22.39
N ARG A 137 -12.49 -3.20 -23.63
CA ARG A 137 -13.20 -3.83 -24.76
C ARG A 137 -12.88 -5.32 -24.93
N THR A 138 -11.59 -5.66 -24.97
CA THR A 138 -11.12 -7.04 -25.19
C THR A 138 -11.58 -7.98 -24.08
N ALA A 139 -11.52 -7.54 -22.83
CA ALA A 139 -11.97 -8.33 -21.69
C ALA A 139 -13.48 -8.57 -21.73
N LEU A 140 -14.28 -7.56 -22.06
CA LEU A 140 -15.73 -7.73 -22.20
C LEU A 140 -16.08 -8.70 -23.32
N LYS A 141 -15.47 -8.56 -24.51
CA LYS A 141 -15.65 -9.52 -25.63
C LYS A 141 -15.31 -10.95 -25.19
N HIS A 142 -14.19 -11.11 -24.47
CA HIS A 142 -13.75 -12.41 -23.95
C HIS A 142 -14.76 -13.02 -22.99
N LEU A 143 -15.33 -12.25 -22.07
CA LEU A 143 -16.36 -12.72 -21.13
C LEU A 143 -17.62 -13.21 -21.86
N TYR A 144 -18.14 -12.41 -22.80
CA TYR A 144 -19.32 -12.79 -23.61
C TYR A 144 -19.05 -14.06 -24.43
N ALA A 145 -17.92 -14.12 -25.13
CA ALA A 145 -17.56 -15.24 -25.99
C ALA A 145 -17.29 -16.52 -25.19
N SER A 146 -16.50 -16.44 -24.12
CA SER A 146 -16.09 -17.59 -23.31
C SER A 146 -17.25 -18.27 -22.60
N LEU A 147 -18.26 -17.50 -22.18
CA LEU A 147 -19.44 -18.01 -21.50
C LEU A 147 -20.65 -18.18 -22.42
N ARG A 148 -20.53 -17.83 -23.71
CA ARG A 148 -21.62 -17.85 -24.70
C ARG A 148 -22.85 -17.07 -24.24
N ILE A 149 -22.62 -15.91 -23.63
CA ILE A 149 -23.69 -15.03 -23.15
C ILE A 149 -24.15 -14.18 -24.33
N LYS A 150 -25.46 -14.15 -24.60
CA LYS A 150 -26.04 -13.26 -25.62
C LYS A 150 -25.96 -11.80 -25.15
N PRO A 151 -25.22 -10.91 -25.84
CA PRO A 151 -25.17 -9.50 -25.47
C PRO A 151 -26.51 -8.80 -25.75
N SER A 152 -26.77 -7.69 -25.06
CA SER A 152 -27.83 -6.74 -25.39
C SER A 152 -27.59 -6.09 -26.77
N PRO A 153 -28.62 -5.50 -27.41
CA PRO A 153 -28.44 -4.81 -28.69
C PRO A 153 -27.34 -3.73 -28.66
N ARG A 154 -27.27 -2.95 -27.57
CA ARG A 154 -26.22 -1.92 -27.39
C ARG A 154 -24.83 -2.54 -27.24
N ALA A 155 -24.70 -3.59 -26.42
CA ALA A 155 -23.43 -4.29 -26.26
C ALA A 155 -22.95 -4.97 -27.54
N GLN A 156 -23.88 -5.55 -28.31
CA GLN A 156 -23.61 -6.12 -29.63
C GLN A 156 -23.06 -5.06 -30.58
N ALA A 157 -23.77 -3.93 -30.71
CA ALA A 157 -23.42 -2.83 -31.58
C ALA A 157 -22.03 -2.23 -31.24
N ILE A 158 -21.74 -2.09 -29.94
CA ILE A 158 -20.48 -1.52 -29.45
C ILE A 158 -19.30 -2.49 -29.56
N LEU A 159 -19.45 -3.72 -29.04
CA LEU A 159 -18.32 -4.63 -28.87
C LEU A 159 -18.01 -5.44 -30.14
N PHE A 160 -19.03 -5.84 -30.88
CA PHE A 160 -18.94 -6.82 -31.95
C PHE A 160 -19.16 -6.22 -33.34
N ASP A 161 -20.21 -5.42 -33.53
CA ASP A 161 -20.56 -4.88 -34.86
C ASP A 161 -19.80 -3.59 -35.21
N GLU A 162 -19.10 -3.01 -34.23
CA GLU A 162 -18.38 -1.75 -34.35
C GLU A 162 -19.24 -0.56 -34.81
N LYS A 163 -20.54 -0.59 -34.48
CA LYS A 163 -21.51 0.48 -34.76
C LYS A 163 -21.97 1.09 -33.44
N PRO A 164 -21.10 1.83 -32.72
CA PRO A 164 -21.47 2.44 -31.45
C PRO A 164 -22.63 3.44 -31.67
N PRO A 165 -23.65 3.45 -30.78
CA PRO A 165 -24.71 4.45 -30.81
C PRO A 165 -24.16 5.88 -30.75
N ALA A 166 -24.86 6.83 -31.36
CA ALA A 166 -24.41 8.23 -31.49
C ALA A 166 -24.19 8.93 -30.15
N ASP A 167 -24.93 8.51 -29.11
CA ASP A 167 -24.84 9.02 -27.74
C ASP A 167 -23.69 8.41 -26.92
N SER A 168 -22.92 7.47 -27.50
CA SER A 168 -21.86 6.78 -26.78
C SER A 168 -20.49 7.49 -26.90
N PRO A 169 -19.68 7.52 -25.83
CA PRO A 169 -18.30 8.02 -25.88
C PRO A 169 -17.40 7.35 -26.94
N LEU A 170 -17.73 6.12 -27.36
CA LEU A 170 -17.05 5.41 -28.44
C LEU A 170 -17.38 5.99 -29.83
N ALA A 171 -18.60 6.49 -30.04
CA ALA A 171 -18.92 7.26 -31.24
C ALA A 171 -18.15 8.59 -31.23
N GLY A 172 -18.07 9.27 -30.09
CA GLY A 172 -17.20 10.44 -29.89
C GLY A 172 -15.73 10.15 -30.18
N LEU A 173 -15.20 9.00 -29.76
CA LEU A 173 -13.82 8.59 -30.08
C LEU A 173 -13.62 8.37 -31.59
N LYS A 174 -14.62 7.81 -32.28
CA LYS A 174 -14.58 7.65 -33.76
C LYS A 174 -14.64 9.00 -34.47
N GLN A 175 -15.36 9.98 -33.92
CA GLN A 175 -15.37 11.36 -34.42
C GLN A 175 -14.03 12.04 -34.16
N LEU A 176 -13.45 11.89 -32.96
CA LEU A 176 -12.15 12.44 -32.60
C LEU A 176 -11.05 11.99 -33.56
N ALA A 177 -11.04 10.71 -33.93
CA ALA A 177 -10.06 10.15 -34.88
C ALA A 177 -10.22 10.69 -36.32
N LYS A 178 -11.38 11.24 -36.67
CA LYS A 178 -11.69 11.83 -37.98
C LYS A 178 -11.53 13.36 -38.01
N ALA A 179 -11.67 14.01 -36.86
CA ALA A 179 -11.56 15.46 -36.71
C ALA A 179 -10.17 15.97 -37.12
N GLN A 180 -10.14 17.06 -37.88
CA GLN A 180 -8.90 17.61 -38.44
C GLN A 180 -8.41 18.87 -37.71
N THR A 181 -9.30 19.57 -36.97
CA THR A 181 -8.97 20.82 -36.27
C THR A 181 -8.81 20.61 -34.77
N THR A 182 -8.00 21.46 -34.15
CA THR A 182 -7.69 21.39 -32.71
C THR A 182 -8.91 21.71 -31.85
N GLU A 183 -9.73 22.65 -32.29
CA GLU A 183 -10.92 23.15 -31.60
C GLU A 183 -12.04 22.10 -31.59
N GLU A 184 -12.23 21.40 -32.73
CA GLU A 184 -13.17 20.30 -32.85
C GLU A 184 -12.72 19.12 -31.97
N GLN A 185 -11.42 18.79 -31.99
CA GLN A 185 -10.86 17.74 -31.14
C GLN A 185 -11.03 18.05 -29.64
N ALA A 186 -10.79 19.30 -29.22
CA ALA A 186 -10.95 19.73 -27.82
C ALA A 186 -12.43 19.66 -27.38
N SER A 187 -13.36 20.10 -28.22
CA SER A 187 -14.80 20.06 -27.93
C SER A 187 -15.29 18.62 -27.77
N ILE A 188 -14.89 17.72 -28.67
CA ILE A 188 -15.23 16.30 -28.62
C ILE A 188 -14.73 15.64 -27.31
N ILE A 189 -13.51 15.97 -26.87
CA ILE A 189 -12.92 15.44 -25.62
C ILE A 189 -13.75 15.85 -24.41
N ILE A 190 -14.16 17.13 -24.34
CA ILE A 190 -14.93 17.68 -23.21
C ILE A 190 -16.35 17.10 -23.19
N GLU A 191 -17.05 17.14 -24.33
CA GLU A 191 -18.45 16.69 -24.45
C GLU A 191 -18.60 15.20 -24.16
N ASN A 192 -17.70 14.37 -24.70
CA ASN A 192 -17.76 12.91 -24.56
C ASN A 192 -16.99 12.39 -23.33
N LYS A 193 -16.33 13.28 -22.57
CA LYS A 193 -15.51 12.95 -21.39
C LYS A 193 -14.54 11.79 -21.65
N ILE A 194 -13.83 11.85 -22.78
CA ILE A 194 -12.95 10.75 -23.22
C ILE A 194 -11.74 10.70 -22.29
N PRO A 195 -11.42 9.54 -21.67
CA PRO A 195 -10.26 9.42 -20.81
C PRO A 195 -8.95 9.76 -21.53
N TYR A 196 -8.04 10.44 -20.82
CA TYR A 196 -6.76 10.91 -21.34
C TYR A 196 -5.94 9.83 -22.07
N THR A 197 -5.81 8.66 -21.47
CA THR A 197 -5.04 7.54 -22.03
C THR A 197 -5.64 6.98 -23.32
N THR A 198 -6.96 7.12 -23.51
CA THR A 198 -7.67 6.72 -24.73
C THR A 198 -7.60 7.83 -25.79
N ALA A 199 -7.76 9.08 -25.38
CA ALA A 199 -7.71 10.24 -26.27
C ALA A 199 -6.33 10.39 -26.94
N ILE A 200 -5.23 10.20 -26.20
CA ILE A 200 -3.87 10.29 -26.76
C ILE A 200 -3.64 9.33 -27.93
N GLY A 201 -4.21 8.13 -27.87
CA GLY A 201 -4.06 7.16 -28.96
C GLY A 201 -4.79 7.57 -30.25
N ALA A 202 -5.77 8.46 -30.15
CA ALA A 202 -6.57 8.94 -31.28
C ALA A 202 -6.07 10.29 -31.84
N LEU A 203 -5.30 11.06 -31.07
CA LEU A 203 -4.78 12.37 -31.47
C LEU A 203 -3.47 12.23 -32.26
N ARG A 204 -3.37 12.91 -33.41
CA ARG A 204 -2.15 12.94 -34.23
C ARG A 204 -1.09 13.91 -33.69
N HIS A 205 -1.53 15.06 -33.18
CA HIS A 205 -0.69 16.10 -32.61
C HIS A 205 -1.28 16.56 -31.27
N ILE A 206 -0.43 16.90 -30.31
CA ILE A 206 -0.84 17.37 -28.98
C ILE A 206 -0.46 18.84 -28.87
N THR A 207 -1.47 19.70 -28.76
CA THR A 207 -1.31 21.15 -28.56
C THR A 207 -1.61 21.53 -27.10
N PRO A 208 -1.21 22.72 -26.63
CA PRO A 208 -1.51 23.18 -25.28
C PRO A 208 -3.02 23.24 -24.99
N ALA A 209 -3.83 23.68 -25.96
CA ALA A 209 -5.29 23.72 -25.84
C ALA A 209 -5.90 22.32 -25.61
N LEU A 210 -5.38 21.30 -26.30
CA LEU A 210 -5.80 19.91 -26.09
C LEU A 210 -5.37 19.39 -24.72
N LEU A 211 -4.19 19.76 -24.23
CA LEU A 211 -3.74 19.40 -22.87
C LEU A 211 -4.67 19.97 -21.79
N VAL A 212 -5.11 21.23 -21.92
CA VAL A 212 -6.09 21.83 -21.00
C VAL A 212 -7.41 21.05 -21.00
N ALA A 213 -7.97 20.77 -22.18
CA ALA A 213 -9.21 19.99 -22.31
C ALA A 213 -9.07 18.59 -21.67
N LEU A 214 -7.93 17.95 -21.87
CA LEU A 214 -7.63 16.63 -21.31
C LEU A 214 -7.48 16.66 -19.78
N ILE A 215 -6.74 17.62 -19.22
CA ILE A 215 -6.52 17.73 -17.76
C ILE A 215 -7.84 18.08 -17.04
N ASN A 216 -8.68 18.91 -17.64
CA ASN A 216 -10.01 19.21 -17.10
C ASN A 216 -10.89 17.95 -16.97
N ALA A 217 -10.80 17.05 -17.96
CA ALA A 217 -11.51 15.77 -17.95
C ALA A 217 -10.91 14.72 -17.00
N MET A 218 -9.69 14.93 -16.48
CA MET A 218 -9.01 14.01 -15.57
C MET A 218 -9.42 14.18 -14.10
N THR A 219 -9.44 13.06 -13.37
CA THR A 219 -9.52 13.05 -11.91
C THR A 219 -8.17 13.41 -11.27
N PRO A 220 -8.12 13.89 -10.00
CA PRO A 220 -6.87 14.17 -9.31
C PRO A 220 -5.87 12.99 -9.32
N GLN A 221 -6.36 11.76 -9.10
CA GLN A 221 -5.54 10.56 -9.16
C GLN A 221 -4.99 10.27 -10.56
N GLU A 222 -5.78 10.52 -11.62
CA GLU A 222 -5.31 10.35 -13.00
C GLU A 222 -4.22 11.36 -13.35
N VAL A 223 -4.31 12.60 -12.85
CA VAL A 223 -3.25 13.62 -13.04
C VAL A 223 -1.96 13.14 -12.41
N ILE A 224 -2.01 12.70 -11.14
CA ILE A 224 -0.84 12.17 -10.42
C ILE A 224 -0.23 10.97 -11.15
N ASN A 225 -1.06 9.99 -11.55
CA ASN A 225 -0.59 8.77 -12.21
C ASN A 225 0.06 9.02 -13.59
N ASN A 226 -0.31 10.11 -14.27
CA ASN A 226 0.18 10.42 -15.61
C ASN A 226 1.19 11.58 -15.62
N MET A 227 1.66 12.04 -14.45
CA MET A 227 2.51 13.24 -14.33
C MET A 227 3.78 13.18 -15.19
N ALA A 228 4.47 12.03 -15.18
CA ALA A 228 5.66 11.84 -16.02
C ALA A 228 5.36 11.98 -17.53
N MET A 229 4.18 11.54 -17.96
CA MET A 229 3.76 11.66 -19.35
C MET A 229 3.33 13.09 -19.70
N LEU A 230 2.64 13.78 -18.79
CA LEU A 230 2.27 15.18 -18.93
C LEU A 230 3.51 16.07 -19.06
N LYS A 231 4.53 15.84 -18.22
CA LYS A 231 5.83 16.51 -18.29
C LYS A 231 6.51 16.30 -19.64
N ARG A 232 6.62 15.06 -20.12
CA ARG A 232 7.21 14.73 -21.43
C ARG A 232 6.48 15.41 -22.61
N LYS A 233 5.21 15.76 -22.44
CA LYS A 233 4.38 16.40 -23.47
C LYS A 233 4.34 17.93 -23.35
N GLY A 234 5.17 18.52 -22.49
CA GLY A 234 5.30 19.97 -22.34
C GLY A 234 4.18 20.62 -21.52
N ALA A 235 3.39 19.84 -20.78
CA ALA A 235 2.31 20.39 -19.96
C ALA A 235 2.81 21.32 -18.83
N LEU A 236 4.06 21.16 -18.39
CA LEU A 236 4.66 22.01 -17.36
C LEU A 236 5.37 23.24 -17.93
N ASP A 237 5.55 23.32 -19.25
CA ASP A 237 6.21 24.44 -19.93
C ASP A 237 5.25 25.62 -20.18
N HIS A 238 3.95 25.40 -19.96
CA HIS A 238 2.90 26.40 -20.12
C HIS A 238 2.27 26.77 -18.77
N GLN A 239 2.26 28.06 -18.46
CA GLN A 239 1.82 28.60 -17.17
C GLN A 239 0.37 28.20 -16.83
N GLU A 240 -0.57 28.37 -17.76
CA GLU A 240 -1.99 28.04 -17.56
C GLU A 240 -2.22 26.54 -17.29
N VAL A 241 -1.44 25.68 -17.94
CA VAL A 241 -1.52 24.23 -17.78
C VAL A 241 -0.91 23.81 -16.43
N LYS A 242 0.19 24.45 -16.03
CA LYS A 242 0.84 24.24 -14.72
C LYS A 242 -0.10 24.63 -13.58
N GLU A 243 -0.80 25.75 -13.69
CA GLU A 243 -1.79 26.20 -12.70
C GLU A 243 -2.94 25.20 -12.54
N LEU A 244 -3.48 24.69 -13.66
CA LEU A 244 -4.55 23.69 -13.63
C LEU A 244 -4.08 22.37 -12.99
N ILE A 245 -2.84 21.95 -13.25
CA ILE A 245 -2.25 20.77 -12.61
C ILE A 245 -2.11 20.99 -11.10
N ASN A 246 -1.60 22.15 -10.69
CA ASN A 246 -1.43 22.49 -9.27
C ASN A 246 -2.77 22.51 -8.52
N GLN A 247 -3.82 23.03 -9.15
CA GLN A 247 -5.17 23.02 -8.59
C GLN A 247 -5.68 21.58 -8.40
N LYS A 248 -5.55 20.71 -9.40
CA LYS A 248 -5.95 19.30 -9.30
C LYS A 248 -5.16 18.54 -8.24
N ILE A 249 -3.88 18.89 -8.05
CA ILE A 249 -3.04 18.35 -6.97
C ILE A 249 -3.55 18.84 -5.61
N ALA A 250 -3.89 20.12 -5.46
CA ALA A 250 -4.46 20.65 -4.23
C ALA A 250 -5.80 19.98 -3.88
N ASP A 251 -6.65 19.71 -4.88
CA ASP A 251 -7.94 19.02 -4.68
C ASP A 251 -7.75 17.57 -4.16
N SER A 252 -6.61 16.94 -4.44
CA SER A 252 -6.28 15.61 -3.90
C SER A 252 -6.18 15.59 -2.36
N ARG A 253 -5.99 16.76 -1.71
CA ARG A 253 -5.99 16.94 -0.24
C ARG A 253 -7.32 16.53 0.41
N THR A 254 -8.42 16.46 -0.34
CA THR A 254 -9.75 16.13 0.20
C THR A 254 -10.32 14.83 -0.36
N ASP A 255 -9.77 14.28 -1.45
CA ASP A 255 -10.28 13.05 -2.06
C ASP A 255 -9.81 11.80 -1.29
N LYS A 256 -10.78 11.00 -0.81
CA LYS A 256 -10.55 9.73 -0.10
C LYS A 256 -10.07 8.61 -1.02
N ARG A 257 -10.14 8.78 -2.35
CA ARG A 257 -9.80 7.76 -3.36
C ARG A 257 -8.32 7.76 -3.77
N VAL A 258 -7.53 8.70 -3.26
CA VAL A 258 -6.12 8.87 -3.62
C VAL A 258 -5.23 8.04 -2.69
N SER A 259 -4.51 7.05 -3.24
CA SER A 259 -3.56 6.23 -2.47
C SER A 259 -2.25 7.00 -2.28
N THR A 260 -1.90 7.30 -1.03
CA THR A 260 -0.73 8.10 -0.62
C THR A 260 0.60 7.48 -1.07
N LEU A 261 0.73 6.16 -0.95
CA LEU A 261 1.94 5.43 -1.37
C LEU A 261 2.12 5.41 -2.90
N LYS A 262 1.02 5.30 -3.66
CA LYS A 262 1.06 5.34 -5.13
C LYS A 262 1.36 6.73 -5.66
N ALA A 263 0.83 7.76 -4.99
CA ALA A 263 1.17 9.15 -5.31
C ALA A 263 2.68 9.40 -5.13
N LYS A 264 3.27 8.98 -4.00
CA LYS A 264 4.71 9.15 -3.74
C LYS A 264 5.60 8.45 -4.77
N LYS A 265 5.34 7.18 -5.10
CA LYS A 265 6.11 6.46 -6.14
C LYS A 265 5.98 7.09 -7.53
N ALA A 266 4.81 7.64 -7.85
CA ALA A 266 4.60 8.35 -9.12
C ALA A 266 5.36 9.68 -9.17
N ILE A 267 5.49 10.36 -8.03
CA ILE A 267 6.22 11.63 -7.88
C ILE A 267 7.73 11.41 -8.00
N GLU A 268 8.29 10.43 -7.26
CA GLU A 268 9.69 10.04 -7.34
C GLU A 268 10.09 9.66 -8.78
N ALA A 269 9.20 8.96 -9.50
CA ALA A 269 9.42 8.58 -10.90
C ALA A 269 9.34 9.76 -11.88
N ALA A 270 8.69 10.88 -11.52
CA ALA A 270 8.44 12.01 -12.41
C ALA A 270 9.58 13.05 -12.44
N LYS A 271 10.58 12.94 -11.55
CA LYS A 271 11.70 13.88 -11.41
C LYS A 271 11.22 15.35 -11.48
N LEU A 272 10.28 15.73 -10.61
CA LEU A 272 9.66 17.06 -10.62
C LEU A 272 10.66 18.14 -10.17
N ASP A 273 10.30 19.41 -10.36
CA ASP A 273 11.02 20.56 -9.79
C ASP A 273 10.90 20.56 -8.26
N GLU A 274 11.95 21.01 -7.56
CA GLU A 274 12.05 20.96 -6.08
C GLU A 274 10.85 21.60 -5.37
N GLU A 275 10.27 22.65 -5.95
CA GLU A 275 9.13 23.37 -5.37
C GLU A 275 7.86 22.52 -5.36
N THR A 276 7.57 21.84 -6.47
CA THR A 276 6.41 20.96 -6.61
C THR A 276 6.57 19.71 -5.73
N GLU A 277 7.79 19.18 -5.60
CA GLU A 277 8.10 18.05 -4.72
C GLU A 277 7.90 18.42 -3.24
N LYS A 278 8.33 19.62 -2.83
CA LYS A 278 8.14 20.13 -1.45
C LYS A 278 6.65 20.28 -1.09
N GLU A 279 5.84 20.89 -1.96
CA GLU A 279 4.40 21.03 -1.70
C GLU A 279 3.68 19.67 -1.65
N LEU A 280 4.03 18.73 -2.53
CA LEU A 280 3.45 17.38 -2.54
C LEU A 280 3.84 16.55 -1.30
N THR A 281 5.08 16.69 -0.84
CA THR A 281 5.58 15.99 0.36
C THR A 281 4.90 16.53 1.62
N LYS A 282 4.82 17.85 1.75
CA LYS A 282 4.11 18.52 2.85
C LYS A 282 2.63 18.12 2.97
N VAL A 283 1.95 17.95 1.84
CA VAL A 283 0.55 17.46 1.79
C VAL A 283 0.44 16.02 2.28
N THR A 284 1.44 15.19 1.98
CA THR A 284 1.47 13.79 2.39
C THR A 284 1.76 13.67 3.88
N ASP A 285 2.71 14.44 4.40
CA ASP A 285 3.16 14.38 5.80
C ASP A 285 2.11 14.91 6.80
N GLN A 286 1.43 16.01 6.45
CA GLN A 286 0.35 16.55 7.29
C GLN A 286 -0.83 15.58 7.43
N ARG A 287 -1.09 14.74 6.43
CA ARG A 287 -2.09 13.67 6.51
C ARG A 287 -1.59 12.50 7.36
N VAL A 288 -0.33 12.10 7.23
CA VAL A 288 0.25 10.98 8.01
C VAL A 288 0.20 11.28 9.51
N ALA A 289 0.66 12.46 9.94
CA ALA A 289 0.65 12.83 11.36
C ALA A 289 -0.77 12.95 11.96
N ALA A 290 -1.79 13.27 11.15
CA ALA A 290 -3.17 13.39 11.59
C ALA A 290 -3.95 12.05 11.62
N THR A 291 -3.42 11.00 10.99
CA THR A 291 -4.15 9.73 10.78
C THR A 291 -3.52 8.55 11.54
N VAL A 292 -2.27 8.69 11.99
CA VAL A 292 -1.49 7.59 12.58
C VAL A 292 -1.61 7.61 14.11
N GLU A 293 -1.91 6.45 14.69
CA GLU A 293 -1.96 6.21 16.13
C GLU A 293 -1.10 4.99 16.46
N ILE A 294 -0.13 5.13 17.36
CA ILE A 294 0.71 4.01 17.80
C ILE A 294 0.12 3.46 19.11
N LYS A 295 -0.36 2.22 19.10
CA LYS A 295 -1.03 1.60 20.26
C LYS A 295 -0.15 0.62 21.03
N ARG A 296 1.05 0.35 20.53
CA ARG A 296 1.96 -0.69 21.04
C ARG A 296 3.03 -0.08 21.93
N PRO A 297 3.32 -0.66 23.11
CA PRO A 297 4.43 -0.24 23.95
C PRO A 297 5.74 -0.24 23.15
N THR A 298 6.40 0.91 23.09
CA THR A 298 7.53 1.13 22.20
C THR A 298 8.77 1.59 22.98
N ALA A 299 9.92 1.01 22.67
CA ALA A 299 11.22 1.49 23.15
C ALA A 299 11.99 2.12 21.99
N LEU A 300 12.61 3.28 22.20
CA LEU A 300 13.53 3.92 21.26
C LEU A 300 14.95 3.84 21.81
N PHE A 301 15.84 3.18 21.09
CA PHE A 301 17.26 3.07 21.38
C PHE A 301 18.04 4.04 20.52
N VAL A 302 18.77 4.94 21.19
CA VAL A 302 19.54 6.02 20.57
C VAL A 302 21.01 5.71 20.70
N ASP A 303 21.66 5.47 19.57
CA ASP A 303 23.11 5.33 19.55
C ASP A 303 23.76 6.68 19.85
N LYS A 304 24.60 6.71 20.88
CA LYS A 304 25.41 7.87 21.25
C LYS A 304 26.89 7.52 21.27
N SER A 305 27.33 6.53 20.48
CA SER A 305 28.74 6.22 20.25
C SER A 305 29.46 7.37 19.51
N SER A 306 30.79 7.28 19.42
CA SER A 306 31.66 8.42 19.04
C SER A 306 31.38 9.02 17.65
N SER A 307 30.80 8.28 16.70
CA SER A 307 30.40 8.74 15.36
C SER A 307 28.95 9.26 15.28
N MET A 308 28.14 9.06 16.31
CA MET A 308 26.67 9.06 16.20
C MET A 308 26.00 10.39 16.58
N THR A 309 26.60 11.52 16.17
CA THR A 309 25.93 12.82 16.33
C THR A 309 24.64 12.88 15.53
N THR A 310 24.63 12.32 14.31
CA THR A 310 23.44 12.21 13.46
C THR A 310 22.34 11.39 14.11
N ALA A 311 22.67 10.24 14.72
CA ALA A 311 21.70 9.38 15.41
C ALA A 311 21.00 10.12 16.55
N ILE A 312 21.74 10.93 17.32
CA ILE A 312 21.19 11.76 18.41
C ILE A 312 20.20 12.79 17.86
N GLU A 313 20.56 13.50 16.79
CA GLU A 313 19.69 14.50 16.15
C GLU A 313 18.40 13.88 15.60
N VAL A 314 18.53 12.78 14.85
CA VAL A 314 17.39 12.04 14.28
C VAL A 314 16.50 11.50 15.39
N SER A 315 17.09 10.95 16.46
CA SER A 315 16.34 10.38 17.57
C SER A 315 15.56 11.42 18.36
N LYS A 316 16.07 12.64 18.52
CA LYS A 316 15.32 13.74 19.15
C LYS A 316 14.01 14.02 18.41
N GLN A 317 14.10 14.16 17.08
CA GLN A 317 12.94 14.43 16.25
C GLN A 317 11.98 13.23 16.26
N LEU A 318 12.49 12.02 16.14
CA LEU A 318 11.69 10.82 16.15
C LEU A 318 10.99 10.61 17.50
N ALA A 319 11.66 10.87 18.62
CA ALA A 319 11.07 10.80 19.95
C ALA A 319 9.89 11.77 20.10
N ALA A 320 10.03 13.01 19.59
CA ALA A 320 8.95 13.98 19.58
C ALA A 320 7.78 13.54 18.68
N LEU A 321 8.07 13.01 17.48
CA LEU A 321 7.06 12.49 16.55
C LEU A 321 6.29 11.30 17.14
N ILE A 322 6.99 10.31 17.70
CA ILE A 322 6.37 9.14 18.34
C ILE A 322 5.54 9.57 19.54
N SER A 323 6.09 10.43 20.41
CA SER A 323 5.39 10.93 21.60
C SER A 323 4.10 11.66 21.25
N ALA A 324 4.03 12.31 20.09
CA ALA A 324 2.84 13.03 19.65
C ALA A 324 1.68 12.10 19.26
N VAL A 325 1.94 10.85 18.89
CA VAL A 325 0.93 9.92 18.32
C VAL A 325 0.77 8.60 19.08
N ILE A 326 1.64 8.30 20.04
CA ILE A 326 1.59 7.06 20.82
C ILE A 326 0.56 7.14 21.97
N ASN A 327 -0.21 6.07 22.13
CA ASN A 327 -1.22 5.87 23.17
C ASN A 327 -0.89 4.67 24.10
N ALA A 328 0.37 4.24 24.10
CA ALA A 328 0.91 3.20 24.96
C ALA A 328 2.20 3.68 25.65
N GLU A 329 2.77 2.87 26.52
CA GLU A 329 4.01 3.24 27.20
C GLU A 329 5.16 3.44 26.19
N PHE A 330 5.90 4.53 26.36
CA PHE A 330 7.03 4.90 25.52
C PHE A 330 8.25 5.18 26.39
N LYS A 331 9.37 4.52 26.08
CA LYS A 331 10.65 4.80 26.74
C LYS A 331 11.77 5.03 25.74
N VAL A 332 12.69 5.92 26.10
CA VAL A 332 13.86 6.25 25.28
C VAL A 332 15.12 5.93 26.07
N TYR A 333 16.03 5.17 25.45
CA TYR A 333 17.30 4.77 26.02
C TYR A 333 18.43 5.25 25.11
N ALA A 334 19.39 5.99 25.63
CA ALA A 334 20.63 6.27 24.91
C ALA A 334 21.73 5.30 25.32
N PHE A 335 22.49 4.79 24.36
CA PHE A 335 23.49 3.77 24.59
C PHE A 335 24.85 4.07 23.94
N ASP A 336 25.91 3.69 24.65
CA ASP A 336 27.26 3.49 24.13
C ASP A 336 27.73 2.07 24.54
N SER A 337 28.80 1.96 25.33
CA SER A 337 29.12 0.80 26.19
C SER A 337 28.10 0.53 27.31
N THR A 338 27.32 1.54 27.69
CA THR A 338 26.32 1.52 28.76
C THR A 338 25.06 2.24 28.29
N ALA A 339 23.92 1.90 28.88
CA ALA A 339 22.65 2.53 28.56
C ALA A 339 22.12 3.41 29.70
N ILE A 340 21.52 4.54 29.33
CA ILE A 340 20.79 5.43 30.23
C ILE A 340 19.39 5.70 29.68
N GLU A 341 18.40 5.78 30.57
CA GLU A 341 17.04 6.17 30.20
C GLU A 341 16.98 7.69 30.09
N ILE A 342 16.48 8.20 28.96
CA ILE A 342 16.21 9.63 28.76
C ILE A 342 14.80 9.90 29.28
N LYS A 343 14.71 10.53 30.44
CA LYS A 343 13.44 10.94 31.04
C LYS A 343 13.11 12.38 30.65
N VAL A 344 11.91 12.58 30.13
CA VAL A 344 11.38 13.92 29.85
C VAL A 344 10.55 14.41 31.02
N GLN A 345 10.87 15.58 31.53
CA GLN A 345 10.01 16.28 32.48
C GLN A 345 9.02 17.12 31.69
N SER A 346 7.82 16.58 31.43
CA SER A 346 6.73 17.32 30.79
C SER A 346 5.58 17.53 31.77
N LYS A 347 4.94 18.70 31.70
CA LYS A 347 3.67 18.98 32.39
C LYS A 347 2.46 18.54 31.56
N GLN A 348 2.67 18.23 30.28
CA GLN A 348 1.63 17.81 29.35
C GLN A 348 1.65 16.28 29.21
N PRO A 349 0.51 15.66 28.83
CA PRO A 349 0.46 14.22 28.60
C PRO A 349 1.41 13.74 27.50
N ARG A 350 1.68 14.59 26.52
CA ARG A 350 2.57 14.31 25.39
C ARG A 350 3.69 15.35 25.33
N PRO A 351 4.96 14.95 25.49
CA PRO A 351 6.06 15.90 25.46
C PRO A 351 6.25 16.57 24.10
N THR A 352 6.54 17.86 24.14
CA THR A 352 6.83 18.67 22.93
C THR A 352 8.26 18.47 22.44
N MET A 353 8.53 18.89 21.19
CA MET A 353 9.89 18.85 20.62
C MET A 353 10.91 19.59 21.51
N SER A 354 10.57 20.77 22.02
CA SER A 354 11.46 21.54 22.90
C SER A 354 11.73 20.87 24.25
N GLU A 355 10.81 20.03 24.75
CA GLU A 355 11.04 19.25 25.97
C GLU A 355 11.98 18.08 25.71
N TRP A 356 11.86 17.42 24.54
CA TRP A 356 12.82 16.42 24.08
C TRP A 356 14.21 17.02 23.86
N GLU A 357 14.33 18.19 23.23
CA GLU A 357 15.61 18.90 23.09
C GLU A 357 16.29 19.15 24.44
N LYS A 358 15.53 19.56 25.46
CA LYS A 358 16.04 19.74 26.83
C LYS A 358 16.49 18.42 27.45
N ALA A 359 15.73 17.34 27.26
CA ALA A 359 16.08 16.02 27.80
C ALA A 359 17.36 15.46 27.17
N PHE A 360 17.60 15.76 25.89
CA PHE A 360 18.80 15.33 25.17
C PHE A 360 20.02 16.24 25.36
N LYS A 361 19.89 17.38 26.05
CA LYS A 361 20.96 18.41 26.19
C LYS A 361 22.32 17.86 26.64
N PHE A 362 22.34 16.82 27.46
CA PHE A 362 23.56 16.22 28.01
C PHE A 362 23.98 14.92 27.31
N ILE A 363 23.26 14.50 26.28
CA ILE A 363 23.58 13.32 25.48
C ILE A 363 24.58 13.75 24.40
N LYS A 364 25.79 13.21 24.47
CA LYS A 364 26.88 13.48 23.52
C LYS A 364 27.42 12.18 22.95
N ALA A 365 27.79 12.23 21.67
CA ALA A 365 28.48 11.16 20.96
C ALA A 365 29.82 10.87 21.64
N ASN A 366 29.96 9.69 22.26
CA ASN A 366 31.18 9.19 22.88
C ASN A 366 31.06 7.69 23.17
N GLY A 367 32.21 7.01 23.22
CA GLY A 367 32.31 5.60 23.59
C GLY A 367 32.18 4.66 22.40
N SER A 368 32.14 3.37 22.72
CA SER A 368 31.94 2.28 21.77
C SER A 368 30.45 1.96 21.56
N THR A 369 30.16 1.02 20.67
CA THR A 369 28.79 0.72 20.23
C THR A 369 28.35 -0.62 20.81
N SER A 370 27.54 -0.60 21.88
CA SER A 370 26.88 -1.77 22.46
C SER A 370 25.36 -1.59 22.42
N ILE A 371 24.73 -2.06 21.34
CA ILE A 371 23.28 -1.94 21.13
C ILE A 371 22.55 -2.81 22.16
N GLY A 372 23.08 -3.98 22.50
CA GLY A 372 22.53 -4.84 23.54
C GLY A 372 22.51 -4.22 24.95
N SER A 373 23.29 -3.16 25.22
CA SER A 373 23.29 -2.52 26.54
C SER A 373 21.94 -1.85 26.87
N ALA A 374 21.29 -1.25 25.87
CA ALA A 374 19.96 -0.66 26.00
C ALA A 374 18.91 -1.74 26.33
N LEU A 375 18.96 -2.86 25.61
CA LEU A 375 18.05 -3.98 25.83
C LEU A 375 18.26 -4.60 27.21
N ALA A 376 19.51 -4.82 27.63
CA ALA A 376 19.83 -5.34 28.95
C ALA A 376 19.32 -4.43 30.09
N LYS A 377 19.41 -3.11 29.91
CA LYS A 377 18.83 -2.14 30.86
C LYS A 377 17.30 -2.21 30.87
N MET A 378 16.68 -2.27 29.71
CA MET A 378 15.22 -2.42 29.56
C MET A 378 14.71 -3.70 30.23
N THR A 379 15.44 -4.84 30.09
CA THR A 379 15.16 -6.09 30.80
C THR A 379 15.20 -5.92 32.31
N LYS A 380 16.27 -5.28 32.84
CA LYS A 380 16.43 -5.03 34.28
C LYS A 380 15.31 -4.18 34.86
N GLU A 381 14.83 -3.21 34.09
CA GLU A 381 13.70 -2.34 34.45
C GLU A 381 12.34 -3.02 34.28
N ARG A 382 12.30 -4.24 33.72
CA ARG A 382 11.07 -4.98 33.38
C ARG A 382 10.11 -4.17 32.52
N PHE A 383 10.64 -3.35 31.62
CA PHE A 383 9.81 -2.62 30.67
C PHE A 383 9.35 -3.56 29.55
N TYR A 384 8.04 -3.73 29.42
CA TYR A 384 7.43 -4.50 28.33
C TYR A 384 7.34 -3.64 27.07
N ALA A 385 8.01 -4.07 26.01
CA ALA A 385 7.95 -3.44 24.70
C ALA A 385 7.50 -4.49 23.67
N GLU A 386 6.63 -4.08 22.75
CA GLU A 386 6.28 -4.86 21.57
C GLU A 386 7.07 -4.41 20.33
N THR A 387 7.56 -3.17 20.35
CA THR A 387 8.38 -2.60 19.28
C THR A 387 9.62 -1.94 19.85
N ILE A 388 10.78 -2.28 19.30
CA ILE A 388 12.06 -1.63 19.60
C ILE A 388 12.51 -0.89 18.34
N VAL A 389 12.66 0.42 18.43
CA VAL A 389 13.24 1.25 17.36
C VAL A 389 14.70 1.51 17.70
N ILE A 390 15.62 1.21 16.79
CA ILE A 390 17.06 1.39 17.00
C ILE A 390 17.57 2.40 15.97
N VAL A 391 18.13 3.51 16.43
CA VAL A 391 18.76 4.52 15.57
C VAL A 391 20.28 4.40 15.71
N THR A 392 20.94 3.86 14.68
CA THR A 392 22.37 3.48 14.72
C THR A 392 22.93 3.34 13.29
N ASP A 393 24.25 3.24 13.15
CA ASP A 393 24.93 2.83 11.91
C ASP A 393 25.08 1.30 11.78
N GLU A 394 24.63 0.55 12.79
CA GLU A 394 24.72 -0.92 12.92
C GLU A 394 26.12 -1.45 13.27
N GLY A 395 27.06 -0.58 13.65
CA GLY A 395 28.44 -0.90 13.99
C GLY A 395 28.66 -1.52 15.37
N GLU A 396 27.81 -2.47 15.81
CA GLU A 396 27.92 -3.09 17.14
C GLU A 396 29.28 -3.80 17.31
N ASN A 397 30.07 -3.36 18.28
CA ASN A 397 31.45 -3.83 18.49
C ASN A 397 31.78 -4.17 19.95
N THR A 398 30.86 -3.89 20.88
CA THR A 398 31.09 -4.06 22.32
C THR A 398 29.95 -4.84 22.97
N ALA A 399 30.30 -5.77 23.85
CA ALA A 399 29.33 -6.53 24.64
C ALA A 399 28.63 -5.64 25.71
N PRO A 400 27.37 -5.93 26.07
CA PRO A 400 26.55 -7.04 25.60
C PRO A 400 26.06 -6.85 24.16
N TYR A 401 26.15 -7.91 23.35
CA TYR A 401 25.64 -7.92 21.97
C TYR A 401 24.12 -8.05 21.95
N PHE A 402 23.46 -7.35 21.03
CA PHE A 402 22.00 -7.27 20.97
C PHE A 402 21.32 -8.64 20.87
N ARG A 403 21.81 -9.54 20.00
CA ARG A 403 21.25 -10.89 19.82
C ARG A 403 21.17 -11.66 21.14
N LYS A 404 22.23 -11.58 21.95
CA LYS A 404 22.29 -12.21 23.27
C LYS A 404 21.33 -11.53 24.25
N ALA A 405 21.35 -10.21 24.32
CA ALA A 405 20.45 -9.45 25.18
C ALA A 405 18.97 -9.66 24.80
N TYR A 406 18.67 -9.88 23.53
CA TYR A 406 17.33 -10.16 23.01
C TYR A 406 16.85 -11.55 23.42
N ALA A 407 17.70 -12.58 23.34
CA ALA A 407 17.38 -13.91 23.85
C ALA A 407 17.07 -13.87 25.35
N GLU A 408 17.86 -13.13 26.13
CA GLU A 408 17.64 -12.92 27.57
C GLU A 408 16.33 -12.18 27.85
N TYR A 409 16.04 -11.09 27.11
CA TYR A 409 14.78 -10.36 27.22
C TYR A 409 13.59 -11.27 26.91
N LYS A 410 13.66 -12.02 25.80
CA LYS A 410 12.62 -12.95 25.38
C LYS A 410 12.32 -14.02 26.43
N GLN A 411 13.35 -14.55 27.08
CA GLN A 411 13.19 -15.52 28.14
C GLN A 411 12.58 -14.90 29.42
N GLN A 412 13.07 -13.75 29.86
CA GLN A 412 12.66 -13.13 31.12
C GLN A 412 11.30 -12.45 31.04
N MET A 413 11.01 -11.77 29.93
CA MET A 413 9.79 -11.01 29.73
C MET A 413 8.70 -11.80 29.00
N GLN A 414 9.02 -13.01 28.50
CA GLN A 414 8.14 -13.84 27.67
C GLN A 414 7.59 -13.06 26.46
N ALA A 415 8.40 -12.16 25.91
CA ALA A 415 8.02 -11.23 24.85
C ALA A 415 9.05 -11.23 23.72
N ALA A 416 8.60 -11.18 22.47
CA ALA A 416 9.47 -11.13 21.30
C ALA A 416 9.17 -9.85 20.50
N PRO A 417 9.71 -8.68 20.91
CA PRO A 417 9.42 -7.42 20.25
C PRO A 417 9.93 -7.38 18.81
N SER A 418 9.13 -6.82 17.91
CA SER A 418 9.61 -6.47 16.56
C SER A 418 10.65 -5.36 16.64
N VAL A 419 11.64 -5.39 15.74
CA VAL A 419 12.76 -4.45 15.72
C VAL A 419 12.67 -3.59 14.45
N VAL A 420 12.71 -2.27 14.62
CA VAL A 420 12.78 -1.31 13.53
C VAL A 420 14.14 -0.62 13.58
N ILE A 421 15.00 -0.89 12.61
CA ILE A 421 16.32 -0.26 12.51
C ILE A 421 16.19 0.98 11.62
N LEU A 422 16.41 2.15 12.20
CA LEU A 422 16.61 3.40 11.49
C LEU A 422 18.12 3.59 11.28
N GLN A 423 18.62 3.12 10.14
CA GLN A 423 20.04 3.22 9.83
C GLN A 423 20.40 4.66 9.48
N VAL A 424 21.30 5.26 10.25
CA VAL A 424 21.92 6.55 9.93
C VAL A 424 23.32 6.34 9.36
N ASP A 425 23.78 7.30 8.54
CA ASP A 425 25.16 7.34 8.01
C ASP A 425 25.59 6.01 7.36
N GLY A 426 24.77 5.54 6.41
CA GLY A 426 24.83 4.22 5.78
C GLY A 426 26.21 3.78 5.27
N GLY A 427 27.04 3.25 6.17
CA GLY A 427 28.15 2.37 5.88
C GLY A 427 27.65 0.92 5.82
N GLY A 428 28.22 0.10 4.94
CA GLY A 428 27.76 -1.26 4.58
C GLY A 428 27.82 -2.34 5.68
N HIS A 429 27.44 -2.02 6.91
CA HIS A 429 27.35 -2.94 8.04
C HIS A 429 26.04 -3.73 8.01
N ASP A 430 25.96 -4.65 7.05
CA ASP A 430 24.81 -5.54 6.89
C ASP A 430 24.78 -6.70 7.90
N PHE A 431 25.88 -6.90 8.64
CA PHE A 431 26.08 -8.05 9.52
C PHE A 431 25.09 -8.09 10.69
N PHE A 432 24.80 -6.93 11.29
CA PHE A 432 23.87 -6.82 12.41
C PHE A 432 22.46 -7.24 11.99
N ASN A 433 21.88 -6.57 10.98
CA ASN A 433 20.58 -6.92 10.43
C ASN A 433 20.49 -8.39 9.96
N LYS A 434 21.50 -8.89 9.23
CA LYS A 434 21.54 -10.30 8.81
C LYS A 434 21.51 -11.26 9.99
N GLY A 435 22.30 -10.99 11.02
CA GLY A 435 22.34 -11.81 12.24
C GLY A 435 21.00 -11.86 12.98
N LEU A 436 20.23 -10.77 12.98
CA LEU A 436 18.89 -10.75 13.56
C LEU A 436 17.90 -11.61 12.75
N ILE A 437 17.95 -11.49 11.42
CA ILE A 437 17.10 -12.28 10.51
C ILE A 437 17.41 -13.78 10.65
N GLU A 438 18.69 -14.15 10.74
CA GLU A 438 19.14 -15.54 10.97
C GLU A 438 18.60 -16.12 12.29
N ASP A 439 18.48 -15.29 13.33
CA ASP A 439 17.88 -15.68 14.62
C ASP A 439 16.34 -15.70 14.61
N GLY A 440 15.71 -15.40 13.47
CA GLY A 440 14.25 -15.35 13.33
C GLY A 440 13.62 -14.16 14.04
N ILE A 441 14.37 -13.08 14.28
CA ILE A 441 13.86 -11.83 14.85
C ILE A 441 13.18 -11.03 13.74
N GLU A 442 11.96 -10.57 14.00
CA GLU A 442 11.23 -9.70 13.06
C GLU A 442 11.89 -8.33 12.99
N VAL A 443 12.54 -8.04 11.87
CA VAL A 443 13.27 -6.79 11.64
C VAL A 443 12.74 -6.05 10.41
N ILE A 444 12.55 -4.75 10.56
CA ILE A 444 12.32 -3.80 9.47
C ILE A 444 13.48 -2.81 9.47
N ARG A 445 14.17 -2.66 8.34
CA ARG A 445 15.26 -1.70 8.18
C ARG A 445 14.81 -0.52 7.31
N TYR A 446 15.04 0.70 7.78
CA TYR A 446 14.80 1.94 7.06
C TYR A 446 16.10 2.76 7.05
N THR A 447 16.57 3.12 5.85
CA THR A 447 17.80 3.92 5.70
C THR A 447 17.47 5.40 5.66
N PHE A 448 18.08 6.17 6.56
CA PHE A 448 17.95 7.62 6.64
C PHE A 448 19.05 8.28 5.80
N ASN A 449 18.64 8.98 4.73
CA ASN A 449 19.55 9.65 3.79
C ASN A 449 19.69 11.16 4.04
N GLY A 450 19.43 11.64 5.27
CA GLY A 450 19.48 13.07 5.61
C GLY A 450 18.19 13.83 5.33
N ASP A 451 17.17 13.19 4.75
CA ASP A 451 15.86 13.81 4.52
C ASP A 451 14.97 13.71 5.77
N TYR A 452 14.99 14.76 6.58
CA TYR A 452 14.18 14.89 7.79
C TYR A 452 12.67 14.94 7.52
N TYR A 453 12.24 15.31 6.31
CA TYR A 453 10.83 15.24 5.93
C TYR A 453 10.34 13.79 5.77
N SER A 454 11.26 12.84 5.61
CA SER A 454 10.90 11.43 5.50
C SER A 454 10.64 10.73 6.85
N LEU A 455 11.02 11.34 7.98
CA LEU A 455 10.89 10.73 9.32
C LEU A 455 9.45 10.38 9.74
N PRO A 456 8.40 11.15 9.41
CA PRO A 456 7.02 10.75 9.67
C PRO A 456 6.63 9.41 9.05
N ASN A 457 7.33 8.94 8.00
CA ASN A 457 7.07 7.62 7.42
C ASN A 457 7.38 6.48 8.38
N VAL A 458 8.32 6.68 9.32
CA VAL A 458 8.61 5.70 10.37
C VAL A 458 7.39 5.49 11.26
N LEU A 459 6.57 6.53 11.50
CA LEU A 459 5.34 6.40 12.29
C LEU A 459 4.36 5.39 11.67
N ASN A 460 4.27 5.32 10.34
CA ASN A 460 3.43 4.34 9.67
C ASN A 460 3.90 2.90 9.95
N LEU A 461 5.22 2.67 10.03
CA LEU A 461 5.79 1.35 10.36
C LEU A 461 5.45 0.97 11.81
N LEU A 462 5.54 1.93 12.73
CA LEU A 462 5.26 1.70 14.15
C LEU A 462 3.77 1.51 14.45
N ALA A 463 2.89 2.10 13.64
CA ALA A 463 1.45 1.93 13.75
C ALA A 463 0.91 0.71 13.00
N MET A 464 1.74 -0.06 12.30
CA MET A 464 1.28 -1.31 11.69
C MET A 464 0.80 -2.26 12.80
N PRO A 465 -0.35 -2.92 12.62
CA PRO A 465 -0.79 -3.95 13.57
C PRO A 465 0.25 -5.07 13.62
N SER A 466 0.42 -5.69 14.78
CA SER A 466 1.17 -6.94 14.90
C SER A 466 0.53 -8.01 14.01
N LYS A 467 1.26 -9.10 13.71
CA LYS A 467 0.68 -10.21 12.93
C LYS A 467 -0.56 -10.82 13.62
N ALA A 468 -0.53 -10.93 14.95
CA ALA A 468 -1.66 -11.45 15.73
C ALA A 468 -2.85 -10.50 15.67
N GLU A 469 -2.64 -9.20 15.93
CA GLU A 469 -3.69 -8.18 15.80
C GLU A 469 -4.24 -8.11 14.38
N GLN A 470 -3.38 -8.24 13.36
CA GLN A 470 -3.80 -8.26 11.97
C GLN A 470 -4.70 -9.46 11.69
N VAL A 471 -4.37 -10.64 12.21
CA VAL A 471 -5.23 -11.82 12.13
C VAL A 471 -6.57 -11.56 12.83
N GLU A 472 -6.57 -11.00 14.04
CA GLU A 472 -7.83 -10.65 14.75
C GLU A 472 -8.67 -9.64 13.97
N MET A 473 -8.04 -8.59 13.44
CA MET A 473 -8.69 -7.59 12.59
C MET A 473 -9.28 -8.21 11.32
N ILE A 474 -8.59 -9.18 10.72
CA ILE A 474 -9.10 -9.92 9.56
C ILE A 474 -10.33 -10.73 9.97
N MET A 475 -10.26 -11.47 11.08
CA MET A 475 -11.36 -12.31 11.56
C MET A 475 -12.63 -11.52 11.91
N GLN A 476 -12.51 -10.21 12.18
CA GLN A 476 -13.66 -9.31 12.38
C GLN A 476 -14.42 -8.95 11.10
N TYR A 477 -13.86 -9.19 9.90
CA TYR A 477 -14.56 -8.89 8.65
C TYR A 477 -15.60 -9.95 8.34
N GLU A 478 -16.87 -9.58 8.27
CA GLU A 478 -17.91 -10.55 7.91
C GLU A 478 -17.73 -11.11 6.50
N ILE A 479 -17.98 -12.41 6.36
CA ILE A 479 -18.01 -13.08 5.06
C ILE A 479 -19.28 -12.63 4.34
N PRO A 480 -19.17 -11.90 3.22
CA PRO A 480 -20.34 -11.32 2.57
C PRO A 480 -21.24 -12.41 2.01
N SER A 481 -22.55 -12.21 2.12
CA SER A 481 -23.57 -13.03 1.47
C SER A 481 -24.44 -12.18 0.55
N ARG A 482 -25.14 -12.81 -0.41
CA ARG A 482 -26.16 -12.09 -1.18
C ARG A 482 -27.21 -11.57 -0.21
N ALA A 483 -27.51 -10.27 -0.28
CA ALA A 483 -28.74 -9.77 0.32
C ALA A 483 -29.89 -10.64 -0.23
N GLN A 484 -30.60 -11.34 0.66
CA GLN A 484 -31.84 -11.99 0.27
C GLN A 484 -32.76 -10.86 -0.18
N VAL A 485 -33.05 -10.82 -1.48
CA VAL A 485 -34.11 -9.98 -2.00
C VAL A 485 -35.38 -10.57 -1.40
N ALA A 486 -35.91 -9.91 -0.36
CA ALA A 486 -37.24 -10.17 0.17
C ALA A 486 -38.30 -9.82 -0.89
#